data_AF-A0A1D1Z5Y3-F1
#
_entry.id   AF-A0A1D1Z5Y3-F1
#
_cell.length_a   1.000
_cell.length_b   1.000
_cell.length_c   1.000
_cell.angle_alpha   90.00
_cell.angle_beta   90.00
_cell.angle_gamma   90.00
#
_symmetry.space_group_name_H-M   'P 1'
#
loop_
_entity.id
_entity.type
_entity.pdbx_description
1 polymer ?
#
loop_
_entity_poly.entity_id
_entity_poly.type
_entity_poly.pdbx_seq_one_letter_code
_entity_poly.pdbx_strand_id
1 'polypeptide(L)'
;MLSTLAAVLVGTAGALTLVGIAIIAIRFCIWRSRSVSRTSETNSSDPSLQVGQNIELPLRGGISYPSDIQGARCFLLEELNQATKNFSDINLIGAGKFGEVYKGLLPDMIVAIKRRPSAPSQEFIREVQKLSSIRHRNLVTLLGYCQENDLQMLVYEYIPNGSISTHLYGTSHTSSEKLEFKHRLSIAYRAAKGDHLQNQ
;
A
#
# COMPACT_ATOMS: atom_id res chain seq x y z
N MET A 1 64.38 17.51 -9.55
CA MET A 1 63.49 17.61 -8.36
C MET A 1 62.30 18.53 -8.65
N LEU A 2 61.53 18.30 -9.73
CA LEU A 2 60.32 19.09 -10.03
C LEU A 2 59.23 18.33 -10.80
N SER A 3 59.38 17.01 -11.00
CA SER A 3 58.49 16.19 -11.83
C SER A 3 57.64 15.18 -11.05
N THR A 4 57.79 15.11 -9.72
CA THR A 4 57.05 14.14 -8.87
C THR A 4 55.83 14.73 -8.14
N LEU A 5 55.60 16.05 -8.21
CA LEU A 5 54.47 16.70 -7.50
C LEU A 5 53.18 16.80 -8.33
N ALA A 6 53.22 16.61 -9.66
CA ALA A 6 52.03 16.72 -10.51
C ALA A 6 51.13 15.46 -10.51
N ALA A 7 51.63 14.32 -10.02
CA ALA A 7 50.90 13.04 -10.11
C ALA A 7 49.94 12.77 -8.93
N VAL A 8 49.97 13.57 -7.86
CA VAL A 8 49.19 13.28 -6.64
C VAL A 8 47.84 14.01 -6.60
N LEU A 9 47.55 14.94 -7.53
CA LEU A 9 46.30 15.71 -7.52
C LEU A 9 45.19 15.20 -8.46
N VAL A 10 45.42 14.15 -9.25
CA VAL A 10 44.39 13.57 -10.14
C VAL A 10 43.63 12.39 -9.49
N GLY A 11 44.11 11.87 -8.35
CA GLY A 11 43.60 10.62 -7.77
C GLY A 11 42.38 10.73 -6.85
N THR A 12 41.98 11.91 -6.37
CA THR A 12 40.95 12.04 -5.30
C THR A 12 39.63 12.66 -5.77
N ALA A 13 39.60 13.29 -6.95
CA ALA A 13 38.39 13.95 -7.45
C ALA A 13 37.39 13.00 -8.17
N GLY A 14 37.80 11.77 -8.50
CA GLY A 14 36.93 10.80 -9.19
C GLY A 14 35.95 10.07 -8.28
N ALA A 15 36.30 9.82 -7.02
CA ALA A 15 35.47 9.00 -6.13
C ALA A 15 34.26 9.77 -5.55
N LEU A 16 34.45 11.04 -5.18
CA LEU A 16 33.39 11.85 -4.56
C LEU A 16 32.28 12.22 -5.56
N THR A 17 32.62 12.40 -6.83
CA THR A 17 31.66 12.73 -7.88
C THR A 17 30.80 11.52 -8.25
N LEU A 18 31.36 10.31 -8.27
CA LEU A 18 30.60 9.08 -8.50
C LEU A 18 29.61 8.76 -7.37
N VAL A 19 29.99 8.98 -6.12
CA VAL A 19 29.07 8.79 -4.98
C VAL A 19 27.91 9.79 -5.03
N GLY A 20 28.19 11.06 -5.35
CA GLY A 20 27.15 12.07 -5.52
C GLY A 20 26.18 11.74 -6.66
N ILE A 21 26.70 11.33 -7.82
CA ILE A 21 25.89 10.90 -8.97
C ILE A 21 25.09 9.64 -8.63
N ALA A 22 25.66 8.67 -7.91
CA ALA A 22 24.94 7.48 -7.47
C ALA A 22 23.80 7.84 -6.50
N ILE A 23 24.02 8.74 -5.54
CA ILE A 23 22.97 9.21 -4.63
C ILE A 23 21.87 9.96 -5.39
N ILE A 24 22.23 10.84 -6.33
CA ILE A 24 21.26 11.57 -7.16
C ILE A 24 20.50 10.61 -8.07
N ALA A 25 21.18 9.64 -8.68
CA ALA A 25 20.57 8.62 -9.53
C ALA A 25 19.64 7.73 -8.70
N ILE A 26 20.03 7.31 -7.49
CA ILE A 26 19.17 6.56 -6.57
C ILE A 26 17.96 7.40 -6.18
N ARG A 27 18.15 8.69 -5.82
CA ARG A 27 17.05 9.61 -5.51
C ARG A 27 16.15 9.84 -6.70
N PHE A 28 16.70 9.92 -7.91
CA PHE A 28 15.97 10.07 -9.17
C PHE A 28 15.25 8.78 -9.56
N CYS A 29 15.84 7.61 -9.35
CA CYS A 29 15.21 6.31 -9.55
C CYS A 29 14.06 6.10 -8.56
N ILE A 30 14.25 6.47 -7.29
CA ILE A 30 13.19 6.46 -6.27
C ILE A 30 12.10 7.47 -6.63
N TRP A 31 12.46 8.68 -7.05
CA TRP A 31 11.51 9.72 -7.44
C TRP A 31 10.74 9.34 -8.71
N ARG A 32 11.40 8.76 -9.71
CA ARG A 32 10.79 8.29 -10.96
C ARG A 32 9.92 7.06 -10.73
N SER A 33 10.33 6.14 -9.86
CA SER A 33 9.47 5.03 -9.41
C SER A 33 8.21 5.55 -8.71
N ARG A 34 8.31 6.67 -7.99
CA ARG A 34 7.16 7.38 -7.40
C ARG A 34 6.37 8.24 -8.40
N SER A 35 6.99 8.73 -9.48
CA SER A 35 6.33 9.60 -10.46
C SER A 35 5.62 8.82 -11.58
N VAL A 36 6.07 7.62 -11.93
CA VAL A 36 5.47 6.73 -12.95
C VAL A 36 4.13 6.11 -12.49
N SER A 37 3.71 6.40 -11.26
CA SER A 37 2.32 6.20 -10.84
C SER A 37 1.34 7.24 -11.42
N ARG A 38 1.83 8.19 -12.22
CA ARG A 38 1.01 9.19 -12.93
C ARG A 38 1.22 9.07 -14.44
N THR A 39 0.12 9.27 -15.17
CA THR A 39 -0.09 9.24 -16.64
C THR A 39 -0.41 7.84 -17.22
N SER A 40 -1.43 7.61 -18.05
CA SER A 40 -2.63 8.36 -18.47
C SER A 40 -3.65 7.38 -19.06
N GLU A 41 -4.94 7.65 -18.79
CA GLU A 41 -6.18 7.43 -19.56
C GLU A 41 -6.31 6.30 -20.61
N THR A 42 -7.41 5.54 -20.51
CA THR A 42 -8.20 5.16 -21.68
C THR A 42 -9.69 5.12 -21.31
N ASN A 43 -10.48 5.79 -22.14
CA ASN A 43 -11.91 6.08 -22.04
C ASN A 43 -12.80 4.83 -21.85
N SER A 44 -13.87 5.01 -21.09
CA SER A 44 -15.17 4.39 -21.40
C SER A 44 -16.30 5.25 -20.81
N SER A 45 -17.27 5.58 -21.67
CA SER A 45 -18.36 6.53 -21.42
C SER A 45 -19.63 5.89 -20.85
N ASP A 46 -20.49 6.78 -20.31
CA ASP A 46 -21.95 6.73 -20.11
C ASP A 46 -22.52 6.24 -18.75
N PRO A 47 -23.71 6.71 -18.34
CA PRO A 47 -24.08 8.10 -18.12
C PRO A 47 -24.59 8.34 -16.68
N SER A 48 -24.68 9.62 -16.32
CA SER A 48 -25.16 10.13 -15.03
C SER A 48 -26.65 9.85 -14.80
N LEU A 49 -26.96 9.28 -13.63
CA LEU A 49 -28.25 9.47 -12.97
C LEU A 49 -28.00 10.25 -11.68
N GLN A 50 -28.35 11.54 -11.70
CA GLN A 50 -28.43 12.35 -10.50
C GLN A 50 -29.66 11.88 -9.70
N VAL A 51 -29.42 11.15 -8.61
CA VAL A 51 -30.39 11.03 -7.53
C VAL A 51 -29.82 11.81 -6.35
N GLY A 52 -30.36 13.02 -6.17
CA GLY A 52 -30.06 13.84 -5.01
C GLY A 52 -30.57 13.16 -3.75
N GLN A 53 -29.69 13.01 -2.77
CA GLN A 53 -30.09 12.95 -1.38
C GLN A 53 -29.38 14.08 -0.65
N ASN A 54 -30.16 15.10 -0.35
CA ASN A 54 -29.85 16.12 0.63
C ASN A 54 -29.58 15.42 1.96
N ILE A 55 -28.31 15.33 2.36
CA ILE A 55 -27.98 15.08 3.76
C ILE A 55 -27.77 16.46 4.38
N GLU A 56 -28.85 16.95 4.97
CA GLU A 56 -28.89 18.16 5.78
C GLU A 56 -27.95 17.97 7.00
N LEU A 57 -26.85 18.71 7.00
CA LEU A 57 -25.84 18.73 8.06
C LEU A 57 -26.29 19.69 9.18
N PRO A 58 -26.41 19.26 10.45
CA PRO A 58 -26.51 20.20 11.55
C PRO A 58 -25.12 20.74 11.86
N LEU A 59 -24.88 22.00 11.48
CA LEU A 59 -23.69 22.76 11.84
C LEU A 59 -23.73 23.15 13.32
N ARG A 60 -22.79 22.60 14.12
CA ARG A 60 -22.34 23.24 15.36
C ARG A 60 -20.88 22.91 15.66
N GLY A 61 -19.98 23.73 15.10
CA GLY A 61 -18.63 24.03 15.61
C GLY A 61 -17.64 22.87 15.80
N GLY A 62 -16.64 22.80 14.91
CA GLY A 62 -15.32 22.20 15.19
C GLY A 62 -15.11 20.79 14.63
N ILE A 63 -14.23 20.70 13.62
CA ILE A 63 -13.59 19.49 13.05
C ILE A 63 -14.57 18.41 12.56
N SER A 64 -14.69 18.27 11.24
CA SER A 64 -15.31 17.09 10.62
C SER A 64 -14.48 15.85 10.96
N TYR A 65 -14.93 15.06 11.93
CA TYR A 65 -14.28 13.79 12.23
C TYR A 65 -14.51 12.82 11.08
N PRO A 66 -13.45 12.14 10.60
CA PRO A 66 -13.59 11.06 9.66
C PRO A 66 -14.57 10.03 10.25
N SER A 67 -15.67 9.77 9.55
CA SER A 67 -16.75 8.91 10.08
C SER A 67 -16.54 7.47 9.67
N ASP A 68 -16.76 6.53 10.59
CA ASP A 68 -16.70 5.10 10.29
C ASP A 68 -17.74 4.70 9.23
N ILE A 69 -17.37 3.75 8.37
CA ILE A 69 -18.22 3.29 7.26
C ILE A 69 -18.54 1.80 7.44
N GLN A 70 -19.79 1.48 7.78
CA GLN A 70 -20.28 0.09 7.87
C GLN A 70 -19.32 -0.84 8.65
N GLY A 71 -18.78 -0.34 9.77
CA GLY A 71 -17.85 -1.08 10.62
C GLY A 71 -16.39 -1.08 10.17
N ALA A 72 -16.04 -0.38 9.09
CA ALA A 72 -14.66 -0.01 8.78
C ALA A 72 -14.32 1.32 9.46
N ARG A 73 -13.31 1.29 10.32
CA ARG A 73 -12.87 2.46 11.08
C ARG A 73 -12.20 3.48 10.18
N CYS A 74 -12.51 4.76 10.37
CA CYS A 74 -11.73 5.80 9.73
C CYS A 74 -10.50 6.17 10.58
N PHE A 75 -9.32 5.99 10.01
CA PHE A 75 -8.03 6.24 10.64
C PHE A 75 -7.50 7.60 10.25
N LEU A 76 -6.84 8.28 11.20
CA LEU A 76 -6.08 9.49 10.91
C LEU A 76 -4.75 9.11 10.23
N LEU A 77 -4.26 9.97 9.33
CA LEU A 77 -2.97 9.74 8.69
C LEU A 77 -1.84 9.63 9.72
N GLU A 78 -1.89 10.46 10.77
CA GLU A 78 -0.88 10.47 11.83
C GLU A 78 -0.81 9.14 12.59
N GLU A 79 -1.96 8.50 12.83
CA GLU A 79 -2.01 7.18 13.46
C GLU A 79 -1.33 6.12 12.59
N LEU A 80 -1.60 6.14 11.27
CA LEU A 80 -1.00 5.20 10.33
C LEU A 80 0.50 5.50 10.09
N ASN A 81 0.92 6.76 10.16
CA ASN A 81 2.33 7.14 10.16
C ASN A 81 3.05 6.50 11.34
N GLN A 82 2.52 6.66 12.55
CA GLN A 82 3.13 6.10 13.76
C GLN A 82 3.19 4.57 13.70
N ALA A 83 2.08 3.94 13.30
CA ALA A 83 1.99 2.48 13.17
C ALA A 83 3.02 1.90 12.20
N THR A 84 3.41 2.65 11.17
CA THR A 84 4.34 2.21 10.11
C THR A 84 5.73 2.81 10.23
N LYS A 85 6.02 3.57 11.29
CA LYS A 85 7.26 4.36 11.44
C LYS A 85 7.51 5.27 10.24
N ASN A 86 6.51 6.07 9.89
CA ASN A 86 6.47 6.97 8.72
C ASN A 86 6.61 6.24 7.38
N PHE A 87 5.89 5.12 7.21
CA PHE A 87 5.95 4.28 6.02
C PHE A 87 7.40 3.89 5.64
N SER A 88 8.17 3.48 6.64
CA SER A 88 9.57 3.09 6.45
C SER A 88 9.68 1.83 5.58
N ASP A 89 10.70 1.76 4.73
CA ASP A 89 10.93 0.62 3.82
C ASP A 89 11.15 -0.70 4.57
N ILE A 90 11.59 -0.67 5.83
CA ILE A 90 11.69 -1.88 6.67
C ILE A 90 10.34 -2.54 6.92
N ASN A 91 9.25 -1.77 6.81
CA ASN A 91 7.89 -2.22 6.99
C ASN A 91 7.19 -2.50 5.65
N LEU A 92 7.84 -2.27 4.50
CA LEU A 92 7.28 -2.58 3.20
C LEU A 92 7.22 -4.10 3.01
N ILE A 93 6.01 -4.65 2.91
CA ILE A 93 5.77 -6.10 2.75
C ILE A 93 5.29 -6.48 1.35
N GLY A 94 4.97 -5.50 0.51
CA GLY A 94 4.60 -5.72 -0.88
C GLY A 94 4.46 -4.43 -1.66
N ALA A 95 4.66 -4.50 -2.97
CA ALA A 95 4.43 -3.40 -3.89
C ALA A 95 3.86 -3.96 -5.20
N GLY A 96 2.94 -3.23 -5.83
CA GLY A 96 2.38 -3.61 -7.12
C GLY A 96 1.59 -2.48 -7.75
N LYS A 97 0.84 -2.81 -8.80
CA LYS A 97 0.01 -1.84 -9.56
C LYS A 97 -0.96 -1.04 -8.69
N PHE A 98 -1.37 -1.62 -7.55
CA PHE A 98 -2.37 -1.04 -6.67
C PHE A 98 -1.77 -0.30 -5.46
N GLY A 99 -0.47 0.03 -5.51
CA GLY A 99 0.24 0.75 -4.47
C GLY A 99 1.18 -0.13 -3.64
N GLU A 100 1.64 0.47 -2.55
CA GLU A 100 2.56 -0.12 -1.58
C GLU A 100 1.76 -0.73 -0.43
N VAL A 101 2.23 -1.82 0.15
CA VAL A 101 1.63 -2.46 1.33
C VAL A 101 2.65 -2.48 2.45
N TYR A 102 2.32 -1.83 3.56
CA TYR A 102 3.16 -1.72 4.74
C TYR A 102 2.61 -2.55 5.89
N LYS A 103 3.49 -3.19 6.65
CA LYS A 103 3.17 -3.77 7.95
C LYS A 103 3.09 -2.63 8.97
N GLY A 104 1.97 -2.54 9.68
CA GLY A 104 1.76 -1.58 10.76
C GLY A 104 1.58 -2.28 12.10
N LEU A 105 1.94 -1.60 13.18
CA LEU A 105 1.63 -1.98 14.55
C LEU A 105 0.68 -0.95 15.15
N LEU A 106 -0.60 -1.31 15.28
CA LEU A 106 -1.57 -0.58 16.08
C LEU A 106 -1.50 -1.08 17.54
N PRO A 107 -2.07 -0.35 18.52
CA PRO A 107 -1.96 -0.70 19.95
C PRO A 107 -2.28 -2.17 20.27
N ASP A 108 -3.29 -2.73 19.61
CA ASP A 108 -3.80 -4.07 19.93
C ASP A 108 -3.49 -5.12 18.86
N MET A 109 -2.99 -4.72 17.68
CA MET A 109 -2.88 -5.64 16.55
C MET A 109 -1.87 -5.22 15.47
N ILE A 110 -1.41 -6.23 14.73
CA ILE A 110 -0.61 -6.04 13.52
C ILE A 110 -1.55 -5.92 12.31
N VAL A 111 -1.31 -4.92 11.47
CA VAL A 111 -2.13 -4.62 10.29
C VAL A 111 -1.30 -4.60 9.00
N ALA A 112 -1.98 -4.76 7.87
CA ALA A 112 -1.45 -4.49 6.54
C ALA A 112 -2.12 -3.22 5.99
N ILE A 113 -1.33 -2.19 5.72
CA ILE A 113 -1.79 -0.88 5.24
C ILE A 113 -1.42 -0.76 3.77
N LYS A 114 -2.43 -0.88 2.90
CA LYS A 114 -2.29 -0.68 1.46
C LYS A 114 -2.46 0.80 1.14
N ARG A 115 -1.40 1.45 0.67
CA ARG A 115 -1.30 2.90 0.46
C ARG A 115 -1.12 3.21 -1.03
N ARG A 116 -1.90 4.18 -1.52
CA ARG A 116 -1.71 4.78 -2.86
C ARG A 116 -1.82 6.31 -2.82
N PRO A 117 -0.97 7.05 -3.56
CA PRO A 117 -1.18 8.46 -3.81
C PRO A 117 -2.39 8.66 -4.72
N SER A 118 -3.43 9.33 -4.22
CA SER A 118 -4.64 9.63 -4.97
C SER A 118 -5.44 10.71 -4.23
N ALA A 119 -6.02 11.64 -4.97
CA ALA A 119 -6.87 12.68 -4.39
C ALA A 119 -8.09 12.05 -3.68
N PRO A 120 -8.70 12.74 -2.71
CA PRO A 120 -9.97 12.32 -2.15
C PRO A 120 -11.02 12.12 -3.25
N SER A 121 -11.79 11.03 -3.16
CA SER A 121 -12.77 10.66 -4.18
C SER A 121 -13.91 9.82 -3.58
N GLN A 122 -15.12 10.04 -4.11
CA GLN A 122 -16.31 9.29 -3.68
C GLN A 122 -16.28 7.83 -4.18
N GLU A 123 -15.56 7.56 -5.27
CA GLU A 123 -15.29 6.19 -5.76
C GLU A 123 -14.59 5.37 -4.69
N PHE A 124 -13.61 5.95 -4.00
CA PHE A 124 -12.89 5.28 -2.93
C PHE A 124 -13.81 5.01 -1.74
N ILE A 125 -14.65 5.96 -1.36
CA ILE A 125 -15.65 5.78 -0.29
C ILE A 125 -16.63 4.66 -0.64
N ARG A 126 -17.09 4.58 -1.90
CA ARG A 126 -17.92 3.47 -2.39
C ARG A 126 -17.17 2.13 -2.37
N GLU A 127 -15.89 2.13 -2.72
CA GLU A 127 -15.03 0.94 -2.63
C GLU A 127 -14.90 0.48 -1.18
N VAL A 128 -14.67 1.39 -0.23
CA VAL A 128 -14.63 1.10 1.20
C VAL A 128 -15.96 0.51 1.67
N GLN A 129 -17.10 1.11 1.33
CA GLN A 129 -18.43 0.60 1.65
C GLN A 129 -18.65 -0.82 1.14
N LYS A 130 -18.24 -1.10 -0.10
CA LYS A 130 -18.34 -2.43 -0.69
C LYS A 130 -17.43 -3.44 0.04
N LEU A 131 -16.20 -3.04 0.36
CA LEU A 131 -15.23 -3.94 0.99
C LEU A 131 -15.56 -4.20 2.46
N SER A 132 -16.11 -3.21 3.17
CA SER A 132 -16.44 -3.34 4.60
C SER A 132 -17.66 -4.21 4.86
N SER A 133 -18.57 -4.33 3.89
CA SER A 133 -19.74 -5.23 3.98
C SER A 133 -19.38 -6.71 3.81
N ILE A 134 -18.21 -7.03 3.25
CA ILE A 134 -17.78 -8.41 2.98
C ILE A 134 -16.99 -8.96 4.17
N ARG A 135 -17.56 -9.95 4.88
CA ARG A 135 -16.88 -10.67 5.96
C ARG A 135 -16.96 -12.17 5.75
N HIS A 136 -15.82 -12.82 5.51
CA HIS A 136 -15.77 -14.26 5.32
C HIS A 136 -14.43 -14.85 5.78
N ARG A 137 -14.45 -16.05 6.38
CA ARG A 137 -13.27 -16.74 6.94
C ARG A 137 -12.11 -17.04 5.96
N ASN A 138 -12.34 -16.88 4.65
CA ASN A 138 -11.34 -17.10 3.60
C ASN A 138 -11.01 -15.81 2.83
N LEU A 139 -11.48 -14.66 3.30
CA LEU A 139 -11.14 -13.34 2.78
C LEU A 139 -10.44 -12.56 3.88
N VAL A 140 -9.51 -11.68 3.49
CA VAL A 140 -8.83 -10.81 4.45
C VAL A 140 -9.79 -9.68 4.83
N THR A 141 -10.01 -9.48 6.12
CA THR A 141 -10.99 -8.51 6.62
C THR A 141 -10.45 -7.08 6.48
N LEU A 142 -11.26 -6.19 5.92
CA LEU A 142 -11.01 -4.74 5.97
C LEU A 142 -11.35 -4.25 7.39
N LEU A 143 -10.37 -3.66 8.05
CA LEU A 143 -10.50 -3.06 9.39
C LEU A 143 -10.88 -1.59 9.31
N GLY A 144 -10.40 -0.91 8.28
CA GLY A 144 -10.63 0.52 8.11
C GLY A 144 -9.96 1.14 6.91
N TYR A 145 -9.99 2.46 6.87
CA TYR A 145 -9.48 3.23 5.76
C TYR A 145 -8.96 4.60 6.24
N CYS A 146 -8.21 5.28 5.38
CA CYS A 146 -7.79 6.66 5.57
C CYS A 146 -7.81 7.36 4.22
N GLN A 147 -8.30 8.60 4.18
CA GLN A 147 -8.29 9.45 2.99
C GLN A 147 -7.95 10.89 3.39
N GLU A 148 -6.66 11.22 3.35
CA GLU A 148 -6.11 12.50 3.82
C GLU A 148 -4.89 12.87 2.98
N ASN A 149 -4.66 14.17 2.75
CA ASN A 149 -3.45 14.69 2.09
C ASN A 149 -3.08 13.99 0.76
N ASP A 150 -4.05 13.80 -0.14
CA ASP A 150 -3.89 13.09 -1.41
C ASP A 150 -3.33 11.66 -1.26
N LEU A 151 -3.62 11.02 -0.12
CA LEU A 151 -3.36 9.61 0.13
C LEU A 151 -4.67 8.89 0.38
N GLN A 152 -4.82 7.73 -0.25
CA GLN A 152 -5.87 6.77 0.04
C GLN A 152 -5.24 5.50 0.61
N MET A 153 -5.77 5.01 1.72
CA MET A 153 -5.26 3.81 2.38
C MET A 153 -6.37 2.90 2.82
N LEU A 154 -6.13 1.59 2.67
CA LEU A 154 -6.98 0.54 3.20
C LEU A 154 -6.19 -0.23 4.26
N VAL A 155 -6.81 -0.44 5.43
CA VAL A 155 -6.21 -1.11 6.58
C VAL A 155 -6.86 -2.48 6.71
N TYR A 156 -6.05 -3.52 6.58
CA TYR A 156 -6.47 -4.91 6.64
C TYR A 156 -5.82 -5.64 7.82
N GLU A 157 -6.43 -6.76 8.22
CA GLU A 157 -5.76 -7.74 9.08
C GLU A 157 -4.45 -8.24 8.43
N TYR A 158 -3.40 -8.37 9.22
CA TYR A 158 -2.13 -8.89 8.74
C TYR A 158 -2.14 -10.43 8.64
N ILE A 159 -1.64 -10.95 7.52
CA ILE A 159 -1.50 -12.40 7.29
C ILE A 159 -0.04 -12.83 7.55
N PRO A 160 0.24 -13.58 8.64
CA PRO A 160 1.61 -13.85 9.09
C PRO A 160 2.41 -14.74 8.14
N ASN A 161 1.74 -15.67 7.45
CA ASN A 161 2.40 -16.61 6.55
C ASN A 161 2.68 -16.00 5.17
N GLY A 162 2.45 -14.71 4.95
CA GLY A 162 2.71 -14.06 3.67
C GLY A 162 1.84 -14.59 2.52
N SER A 163 2.23 -14.27 1.29
CA SER A 163 1.48 -14.66 0.10
C SER A 163 1.82 -16.08 -0.37
N ILE A 164 0.83 -16.74 -0.99
CA ILE A 164 1.01 -18.05 -1.63
C ILE A 164 2.10 -17.99 -2.72
N SER A 165 2.25 -16.86 -3.41
CA SER A 165 3.32 -16.68 -4.41
C SER A 165 4.71 -16.90 -3.82
N THR A 166 4.96 -16.42 -2.59
CA THR A 166 6.23 -16.64 -1.89
C THR A 166 6.45 -18.12 -1.58
N HIS A 167 5.39 -18.85 -1.22
CA HIS A 167 5.46 -20.29 -0.95
C HIS A 167 5.59 -21.16 -2.22
N LEU A 168 5.08 -20.68 -3.36
CA LEU A 168 5.13 -21.42 -4.62
C LEU A 168 6.43 -21.17 -5.40
N TYR A 169 6.94 -19.93 -5.37
CA TYR A 169 8.02 -19.47 -6.25
C TYR A 169 9.26 -18.97 -5.49
N GLY A 170 9.32 -19.15 -4.17
CA GLY A 170 10.30 -18.53 -3.27
C GLY A 170 11.75 -18.53 -3.78
N THR A 171 12.43 -17.40 -3.59
CA THR A 171 13.82 -17.13 -4.02
C THR A 171 14.86 -17.27 -2.90
N SER A 172 14.49 -17.65 -1.67
CA SER A 172 15.39 -17.68 -0.53
C SER A 172 15.91 -19.08 -0.21
N HIS A 173 17.22 -19.19 0.02
CA HIS A 173 17.97 -20.38 0.44
C HIS A 173 17.58 -20.97 1.81
N THR A 174 16.52 -20.48 2.44
CA THR A 174 15.89 -21.11 3.59
C THR A 174 14.88 -22.13 3.05
N SER A 175 14.93 -23.35 3.56
CA SER A 175 14.00 -24.42 3.22
C SER A 175 12.55 -24.00 3.52
N SER A 176 11.93 -23.25 2.61
CA SER A 176 10.49 -23.12 2.54
C SER A 176 10.00 -24.53 2.20
N GLU A 177 9.47 -25.23 3.20
CA GLU A 177 8.89 -26.55 3.03
C GLU A 177 7.94 -26.46 1.83
N LYS A 178 8.27 -27.17 0.74
CA LYS A 178 7.44 -27.18 -0.46
C LYS A 178 6.02 -27.50 -0.03
N LEU A 179 5.07 -26.61 -0.33
CA LEU A 179 3.66 -26.81 -0.02
C LEU A 179 3.23 -28.20 -0.48
N GLU A 180 2.89 -29.08 0.46
CA GLU A 180 2.36 -30.42 0.17
C GLU A 180 1.07 -30.32 -0.64
N PHE A 181 0.78 -31.36 -1.43
CA PHE A 181 -0.41 -31.40 -2.28
C PHE A 181 -1.71 -31.15 -1.50
N LYS A 182 -1.82 -31.72 -0.29
CA LYS A 182 -2.96 -31.50 0.61
C LYS A 182 -3.15 -30.01 0.96
N HIS A 183 -2.07 -29.30 1.27
CA HIS A 183 -2.12 -27.86 1.55
C HIS A 183 -2.52 -27.07 0.30
N ARG A 184 -1.98 -27.42 -0.88
CA ARG A 184 -2.38 -26.79 -2.15
C ARG A 184 -3.86 -26.94 -2.44
N LEU A 185 -4.40 -28.15 -2.28
CA LEU A 185 -5.82 -28.42 -2.50
C LEU A 185 -6.69 -27.62 -1.52
N SER A 186 -6.29 -27.56 -0.23
CA SER A 186 -6.99 -26.74 0.76
C SER A 186 -6.96 -25.25 0.42
N ILE A 187 -5.82 -24.74 -0.06
CA ILE A 187 -5.69 -23.34 -0.48
C ILE A 187 -6.63 -23.06 -1.66
N ALA A 188 -6.62 -23.91 -2.70
CA ALA A 188 -7.48 -23.77 -3.86
C ALA A 188 -8.98 -23.78 -3.49
N TYR A 189 -9.39 -24.73 -2.65
CA TYR A 189 -10.78 -24.80 -2.15
C TYR A 189 -11.17 -23.55 -1.36
N ARG A 190 -10.30 -23.07 -0.47
CA ARG A 190 -10.58 -21.86 0.33
C ARG A 190 -10.68 -20.61 -0.54
N ALA A 191 -9.83 -20.47 -1.55
CA ALA A 191 -9.86 -19.37 -2.51
C ALA A 191 -11.16 -19.36 -3.31
N ALA A 192 -11.55 -20.51 -3.88
CA ALA A 192 -12.80 -20.65 -4.63
C ALA A 192 -14.04 -20.30 -3.77
N LYS A 193 -14.04 -20.75 -2.51
CA LYS A 193 -15.12 -20.41 -1.57
C LYS A 193 -15.17 -18.93 -1.20
N GLY A 194 -14.02 -18.25 -1.16
CA GLY A 194 -13.97 -16.80 -0.91
C GLY A 194 -14.50 -15.98 -2.08
N ASP A 195 -14.14 -16.37 -3.31
CA ASP A 195 -14.50 -15.66 -4.54
C ASP A 195 -16.01 -15.66 -4.84
N HIS A 196 -16.69 -16.79 -4.58
CA HIS A 196 -18.13 -16.90 -4.79
C HIS A 196 -18.96 -15.85 -4.02
N LEU A 197 -18.42 -15.29 -2.93
CA LEU A 197 -19.10 -14.31 -2.08
C LEU A 197 -18.75 -12.86 -2.43
N GLN A 198 -17.73 -12.60 -3.25
CA GLN A 198 -17.44 -11.23 -3.72
C GLN A 198 -18.32 -10.80 -4.91
N ASN A 199 -19.06 -11.74 -5.51
CA ASN A 199 -19.86 -11.57 -6.73
C ASN A 199 -21.38 -11.70 -6.51
N GLN A 200 -21.84 -11.76 -5.26
CA GLN A 200 -23.25 -11.65 -4.88
C GLN A 200 -23.51 -10.26 -4.30
#